data_AF-N1QJR4-F1
#
_entry.id   AF-N1QJR4-F1
#
_cell.length_a   1.000
_cell.length_b   1.000
_cell.length_c   1.000
_cell.angle_alpha   90.00
_cell.angle_beta   90.00
_cell.angle_gamma   90.00
#
_symmetry.space_group_name_H-M   'P 1'
#
loop_
_entity.id
_entity.type
_entity.pdbx_description
1 polymer ?
#
loop_
_entity_poly.entity_id
_entity_poly.type
_entity_poly.pdbx_seq_one_letter_code
_entity_poly.pdbx_strand_id
1 'polypeptide(L)'
;MQFFALLTTAALAAAAPSVLETRGGEKVCASGAPYCCQLDVLGVAAVSCSDVPGSPKSVDEFNKECKHTGLSAQCCEVGGIADLALLCTTPL
;
A
#
# COMPACT_ATOMS: atom_id res chain seq x y z
N MET A 1 31.71 38.81 21.73
CA MET A 1 30.86 39.07 20.55
C MET A 1 31.31 38.12 19.44
N GLN A 2 30.95 36.82 19.45
CA GLN A 2 29.84 36.24 18.66
C GLN A 2 29.80 36.85 17.24
N PHE A 3 29.93 36.08 16.16
CA PHE A 3 28.90 35.12 15.73
C PHE A 3 29.49 33.81 15.19
N PHE A 4 28.93 32.70 15.69
CA PHE A 4 29.20 31.33 15.28
C PHE A 4 28.81 31.13 13.82
N ALA A 5 29.74 30.63 13.00
CA ALA A 5 29.49 30.14 11.66
C ALA A 5 28.61 28.88 11.75
N LEU A 6 27.34 29.02 11.35
CA LEU A 6 26.38 27.91 11.29
C LEU A 6 26.71 27.00 10.11
N LEU A 7 27.23 25.81 10.42
CA LEU A 7 27.41 24.69 9.49
C LEU A 7 26.04 24.16 9.07
N THR A 8 25.64 24.40 7.82
CA THR A 8 24.43 23.82 7.23
C THR A 8 24.71 22.39 6.78
N THR A 9 24.33 21.40 7.60
CA THR A 9 24.33 19.99 7.21
C THR A 9 23.07 19.67 6.42
N ALA A 10 23.22 19.49 5.10
CA ALA A 10 22.17 18.92 4.27
C ALA A 10 22.15 17.40 4.50
N ALA A 11 21.24 16.94 5.36
CA ALA A 11 20.94 15.52 5.50
C ALA A 11 20.08 15.07 4.31
N LEU A 12 20.70 14.46 3.29
CA LEU A 12 19.96 13.74 2.26
C LEU A 12 19.42 12.43 2.88
N ALA A 13 18.15 12.45 3.25
CA ALA A 13 17.41 11.22 3.55
C ALA A 13 17.19 10.46 2.24
N ALA A 14 18.03 9.45 1.97
CA ALA A 14 17.79 8.51 0.89
C ALA A 14 16.58 7.64 1.27
N ALA A 15 15.41 7.97 0.74
CA ALA A 15 14.27 7.06 0.74
C ALA A 15 14.63 5.87 -0.14
N ALA A 16 15.07 4.77 0.49
CA ALA A 16 15.30 3.52 -0.22
C ALA A 16 13.95 3.04 -0.78
N PRO A 17 13.87 2.68 -2.07
CA PRO A 17 12.66 2.06 -2.59
C PRO A 17 12.43 0.77 -1.83
N SER A 18 11.29 0.66 -1.16
CA SER A 18 10.78 -0.60 -0.64
C SER A 18 10.58 -1.51 -1.84
N VAL A 19 11.51 -2.45 -2.05
CA VAL A 19 11.27 -3.58 -2.93
C VAL A 19 10.09 -4.30 -2.30
N LEU A 20 8.92 -4.22 -2.93
CA LEU A 20 7.80 -5.10 -2.62
C LEU A 20 8.31 -6.53 -2.86
N GLU A 21 8.77 -7.19 -1.80
CA GLU A 21 8.99 -8.63 -1.84
C GLU A 21 7.63 -9.26 -2.18
N THR A 22 7.55 -9.93 -3.34
CA THR A 22 6.43 -10.80 -3.70
C THR A 22 6.29 -11.86 -2.61
N ARG A 23 5.47 -11.57 -1.60
CA ARG A 23 5.14 -12.48 -0.50
C ARG A 23 3.71 -12.94 -0.69
N GLY A 24 3.53 -14.07 -1.38
CA GLY A 24 2.27 -14.82 -1.42
C GLY A 24 1.10 -14.22 -2.20
N GLY A 25 1.26 -13.01 -2.76
CA GLY A 25 0.20 -12.32 -3.50
C GLY A 25 -0.32 -13.07 -4.73
N GLU A 26 0.48 -13.94 -5.36
CA GLU A 26 0.09 -14.68 -6.58
C GLU A 26 -1.11 -15.62 -6.38
N LYS A 27 -1.40 -16.04 -5.15
CA LYS A 27 -2.58 -16.89 -4.85
C LYS A 27 -3.88 -16.11 -4.71
N VAL A 28 -3.78 -14.80 -4.52
CA VAL A 28 -4.89 -13.94 -4.10
C VAL A 28 -5.14 -12.82 -5.10
N CYS A 29 -4.08 -12.35 -5.76
CA CYS A 29 -4.08 -11.32 -6.78
C CYS A 29 -3.52 -11.88 -8.08
N ALA A 30 -4.28 -11.73 -9.17
CA ALA A 30 -3.81 -12.06 -10.53
C ALA A 30 -2.70 -11.08 -10.98
N SER A 31 -2.82 -9.84 -10.54
CA SER A 31 -1.90 -8.73 -10.79
C SER A 31 -1.98 -7.74 -9.63
N GLY A 32 -0.93 -6.93 -9.45
CA GLY A 32 -0.81 -6.00 -8.33
C GLY A 32 -0.47 -6.68 -7.00
N ALA A 33 -0.49 -5.88 -5.94
CA ALA A 33 -0.18 -6.33 -4.58
C ALA A 33 -1.43 -6.30 -3.69
N PRO A 34 -1.54 -7.22 -2.71
CA PRO A 34 -2.69 -7.30 -1.83
C PRO A 34 -2.70 -6.16 -0.81
N TYR A 35 -3.75 -5.33 -0.85
CA TYR A 35 -4.00 -4.27 0.12
C TYR A 35 -5.44 -4.32 0.62
N CYS A 36 -5.67 -3.78 1.81
CA CYS A 36 -7.00 -3.49 2.30
C CYS A 36 -7.34 -2.04 1.95
N CYS A 37 -8.33 -1.83 1.09
CA CYS A 37 -8.68 -0.51 0.59
C CYS A 37 -10.15 -0.16 0.80
N GLN A 38 -10.39 1.13 1.00
CA GLN A 38 -11.71 1.72 0.88
C GLN A 38 -11.87 2.23 -0.54
N LEU A 39 -12.76 1.59 -1.29
CA LEU A 39 -13.12 2.06 -2.62
C LEU A 39 -14.04 3.27 -2.52
N ASP A 40 -14.01 4.10 -3.57
CA ASP A 40 -14.94 5.21 -3.74
C ASP A 40 -16.37 4.68 -3.96
N VAL A 41 -17.35 5.58 -3.95
CA VAL A 41 -18.78 5.24 -4.12
C VAL A 41 -19.07 4.54 -5.46
N LEU A 42 -18.23 4.75 -6.48
CA LEU A 42 -18.28 4.08 -7.77
C LEU A 42 -17.56 2.73 -7.78
N GLY A 43 -16.79 2.40 -6.75
CA GLY A 43 -16.12 1.10 -6.59
C GLY A 43 -14.93 0.88 -7.51
N VAL A 44 -14.40 1.94 -8.15
CA VAL A 44 -13.36 1.82 -9.20
C VAL A 44 -12.00 2.31 -8.69
N ALA A 45 -11.98 3.30 -7.80
CA ALA A 45 -10.75 3.86 -7.26
C ALA A 45 -10.68 3.68 -5.75
N ALA A 46 -9.50 3.29 -5.24
CA ALA A 46 -9.27 3.32 -3.80
C ALA A 46 -9.04 4.76 -3.32
N VAL A 47 -9.83 5.19 -2.34
CA VAL A 47 -9.72 6.49 -1.66
C VAL A 47 -8.73 6.40 -0.50
N SER A 48 -8.60 5.24 0.11
CA SER A 48 -7.59 4.94 1.13
C SER A 48 -7.20 3.46 1.07
N CYS A 49 -5.93 3.16 1.30
CA CYS A 49 -5.41 1.80 1.37
C CYS A 49 -4.48 1.64 2.57
N SER A 50 -4.50 0.46 3.16
CA SER A 50 -3.59 0.02 4.21
C SER A 50 -3.04 -1.35 3.84
N ASP A 51 -1.83 -1.65 4.30
CA ASP A 51 -1.27 -2.99 4.23
C ASP A 51 -2.23 -4.01 4.85
N VAL A 52 -2.32 -5.18 4.21
CA VAL A 52 -3.06 -6.29 4.79
C VAL A 52 -2.32 -6.78 6.03
N PRO A 53 -3.01 -6.99 7.17
CA PRO A 53 -2.37 -7.57 8.33
C PRO A 53 -1.96 -9.02 8.02
N GLY A 54 -0.65 -9.30 8.10
CA GLY A 54 -0.09 -10.62 7.84
C GLY A 54 0.20 -10.88 6.36
N SER A 55 0.13 -12.15 5.95
CA SER A 55 0.32 -12.55 4.55
C SER A 55 -0.74 -13.60 4.22
N PRO A 56 -1.90 -13.18 3.69
CA PRO A 56 -3.03 -14.08 3.48
C PRO A 56 -2.64 -15.17 2.49
N LYS A 57 -2.97 -16.42 2.82
CA LYS A 57 -2.67 -17.59 1.98
C LYS A 57 -3.84 -17.98 1.08
N SER A 58 -4.99 -17.34 1.25
CA SER A 58 -6.22 -17.62 0.52
C SER A 58 -7.10 -16.37 0.43
N VAL A 59 -7.97 -16.33 -0.57
CA VAL A 59 -8.89 -15.20 -0.79
C VAL A 59 -9.88 -15.03 0.37
N ASP A 60 -10.31 -16.11 1.02
CA ASP A 60 -11.18 -16.04 2.21
C ASP A 60 -10.48 -15.37 3.40
N GLU A 61 -9.23 -15.76 3.67
CA GLU A 61 -8.39 -15.17 4.71
C GLU A 61 -8.14 -13.69 4.42
N PHE A 62 -7.83 -13.35 3.16
CA PHE A 62 -7.63 -11.97 2.75
C PHE A 62 -8.87 -11.11 2.99
N ASN A 63 -10.04 -11.61 2.58
CA ASN A 63 -11.31 -10.91 2.78
C ASN A 63 -11.65 -10.76 4.27
N LYS A 64 -11.38 -11.76 5.11
CA LYS A 64 -11.60 -11.68 6.55
C LYS A 64 -10.73 -10.61 7.19
N GLU A 65 -9.46 -10.55 6.79
CA GLU A 65 -8.49 -9.68 7.44
C GLU A 65 -8.71 -8.22 7.09
N CYS A 66 -9.11 -7.93 5.85
CA CYS A 66 -9.55 -6.58 5.49
C CYS A 66 -10.90 -6.21 6.13
N LYS A 67 -11.84 -7.16 6.26
CA LYS A 67 -13.10 -6.90 6.98
C LYS A 67 -12.89 -6.59 8.45
N HIS A 68 -11.88 -7.19 9.09
CA HIS A 68 -11.54 -6.89 10.48
C HIS A 68 -11.12 -5.43 10.67
N THR A 69 -10.50 -4.81 9.65
CA THR A 69 -10.11 -3.40 9.66
C THR A 69 -11.21 -2.47 9.13
N GLY A 70 -12.35 -3.00 8.70
CA GLY A 70 -13.45 -2.23 8.10
C GLY A 70 -13.22 -1.84 6.64
N LEU A 71 -12.23 -2.45 5.99
CA LEU A 71 -11.84 -2.19 4.60
C LEU A 71 -12.18 -3.38 3.70
N SER A 72 -12.05 -3.21 2.39
CA SER A 72 -12.26 -4.27 1.41
C SER A 72 -10.93 -4.80 0.89
N ALA A 73 -10.84 -6.11 0.69
CA ALA A 73 -9.69 -6.75 0.07
C ALA A 73 -9.58 -6.33 -1.40
N GLN A 74 -8.44 -5.77 -1.80
CA GLN A 74 -8.20 -5.27 -3.15
C GLN A 74 -6.77 -5.59 -3.61
N CYS A 75 -6.64 -5.86 -4.90
CA CYS A 75 -5.35 -6.08 -5.54
C CYS A 75 -4.97 -4.83 -6.32
N CYS A 76 -4.04 -4.05 -5.77
CA CYS A 76 -3.73 -2.73 -6.28
C CYS A 76 -2.29 -2.64 -6.79
N GLU A 77 -2.13 -2.00 -7.94
CA GLU A 77 -0.80 -1.66 -8.44
C GLU A 77 -0.38 -0.34 -7.81
N VAL A 78 0.64 -0.38 -6.94
CA VAL A 78 1.21 0.83 -6.34
C VAL A 78 2.04 1.54 -7.41
N GLY A 79 1.39 2.37 -8.23
CA GLY A 79 2.07 3.43 -8.95
C GLY A 79 2.68 4.37 -7.90
N GLY A 80 3.99 4.62 -7.97
CA GLY A 80 4.80 5.28 -6.93
C GLY A 80 4.49 6.74 -6.60
N ILE A 81 3.22 7.15 -6.63
CA ILE A 81 2.73 8.45 -6.25
C ILE A 81 1.54 8.27 -5.29
N ALA A 82 1.78 8.48 -4.01
CA ALA A 82 0.87 8.16 -2.91
C ALA A 82 -0.46 8.96 -2.84
N ASP A 83 -0.96 9.54 -3.93
CA ASP A 83 -2.14 10.43 -3.86
C ASP A 83 -3.05 10.47 -5.10
N LEU A 84 -2.74 9.78 -6.21
CA LEU A 84 -3.63 9.76 -7.37
C LEU A 84 -3.97 8.32 -7.78
N ALA A 85 -5.09 7.85 -7.23
CA ALA A 85 -5.84 6.67 -7.65
C ALA A 85 -5.00 5.39 -7.84
N LEU A 86 -4.87 4.59 -6.77
CA LEU A 86 -4.49 3.20 -6.94
C LEU A 86 -5.54 2.52 -7.81
N LEU A 87 -5.10 1.99 -8.95
CA LEU A 87 -5.91 1.09 -9.76
C LEU A 87 -5.97 -0.24 -9.03
N CYS A 88 -7.16 -0.54 -8.53
CA CYS A 88 -7.44 -1.74 -7.76
C CYS A 88 -8.37 -2.66 -8.56
N THR A 89 -8.06 -3.95 -8.49
CA THR A 89 -8.87 -5.01 -9.07
C THR A 89 -9.34 -5.95 -7.98
N THR A 90 -10.43 -6.67 -8.25
CA THR A 90 -10.93 -7.68 -7.34
C THR A 90 -9.93 -8.83 -7.21
N PRO A 91 -9.75 -9.39 -6.01
CA PRO A 91 -8.98 -10.61 -5.82
C PRO A 91 -9.58 -11.79 -6.62
N LEU A 92 -8.75 -12.81 -6.86
CA LEU A 92 -9.04 -14.01 -7.66
C LEU A 92 -10.26 -14.82 -7.16
#